data_AF-A0A6I1PYF7-F1
#
_entry.id   AF-A0A6I1PYF7-F1
#
_cell.length_a   1.000
_cell.length_b   1.000
_cell.length_c   1.000
_cell.angle_alpha   90.00
_cell.angle_beta   90.00
_cell.angle_gamma   90.00
#
_symmetry.space_group_name_H-M   'P 1'
#
loop_
_entity.id
_entity.type
_entity.pdbx_description
1 polymer ?
#
loop_
_entity_poly.entity_id
_entity_poly.type
_entity_poly.pdbx_seq_one_letter_code
_entity_poly.pdbx_strand_id
1 'polypeptide(L)'
;MLTTILVVSGCVFAWRALTRQRKPDSTTAPATRNQKSGDEGEALVQAELRSALQWLCGENFYLHPGALLLNHAPGTEFPTAELDHLAITPFGIFVIETKNWAGSILPGPDAQTVVRIGADGQRETRRSPLRQNRSKVGFLRGVLPGTWPVEGLGVFASARCEISAALPANLIRRTDLHQWLRARQARHDARGDLPVNVHHAWRAIQALAVTGDAAIHVHRIHVMQSA
;
A
#
# COMPACT_ATOMS: atom_id res chain seq x y z
N MET A 1 -51.02 34.89 -10.56
CA MET A 1 -49.90 34.24 -9.83
C MET A 1 -49.79 32.74 -10.17
N LEU A 2 -49.78 32.39 -11.45
CA LEU A 2 -49.60 30.99 -11.91
C LEU A 2 -48.72 30.88 -13.18
N THR A 3 -48.35 32.00 -13.81
CA THR A 3 -47.52 32.04 -15.01
C THR A 3 -46.02 32.14 -14.72
N THR A 4 -45.62 32.60 -13.53
CA THR A 4 -44.21 32.73 -13.15
C THR A 4 -43.55 31.41 -12.70
N ILE A 5 -44.33 30.41 -12.26
CA ILE A 5 -43.80 29.13 -11.76
C ILE A 5 -43.32 28.22 -12.90
N LEU A 6 -43.94 28.30 -14.08
CA LEU A 6 -43.60 27.44 -15.23
C LEU A 6 -42.26 27.82 -15.89
N VAL A 7 -41.91 29.11 -15.91
CA VAL A 7 -40.65 29.58 -16.51
C VAL A 7 -39.44 29.16 -15.68
N VAL A 8 -39.55 29.20 -14.35
CA VAL A 8 -38.44 28.81 -13.45
C VAL A 8 -38.18 27.30 -13.52
N SER A 9 -39.22 26.45 -13.57
CA SER A 9 -39.05 25.01 -13.74
C SER A 9 -38.45 24.63 -15.10
N GLY A 10 -38.82 25.35 -16.18
CA GLY A 10 -38.23 25.15 -17.51
C GLY A 10 -36.73 25.48 -17.54
N CYS A 11 -36.31 26.57 -16.90
CA CYS A 11 -34.90 26.97 -16.81
C CYS A 11 -34.07 25.98 -15.97
N VAL A 12 -34.62 25.40 -14.89
CA VAL A 12 -33.91 24.41 -14.07
C VAL A 12 -33.75 23.07 -14.80
N PHE A 13 -34.74 22.64 -15.57
CA PHE A 13 -34.64 21.42 -16.37
C PHE A 13 -33.67 21.57 -17.55
N ALA A 14 -33.69 22.73 -18.22
CA ALA A 14 -32.72 23.05 -19.27
C ALA A 14 -31.29 23.16 -18.71
N TRP A 15 -31.12 23.79 -17.53
CA TRP A 15 -29.82 23.85 -16.85
C TRP A 15 -29.35 22.46 -16.43
N ARG A 16 -30.20 21.59 -15.86
CA ARG A 16 -29.84 20.20 -15.52
C ARG A 16 -29.54 19.32 -16.74
N ALA A 17 -30.16 19.60 -17.89
CA ALA A 17 -29.86 18.92 -19.15
C ALA A 17 -28.54 19.42 -19.78
N LEU A 18 -28.21 20.70 -19.61
CA LEU A 18 -26.93 21.31 -20.03
C LEU A 18 -25.78 21.00 -19.06
N THR A 19 -26.07 20.76 -17.77
CA THR A 19 -25.12 20.32 -16.75
C THR A 19 -25.11 18.81 -16.56
N ARG A 20 -25.67 18.03 -17.50
CA ARG A 20 -25.32 16.62 -17.63
C ARG A 20 -23.84 16.58 -17.95
N GLN A 21 -23.06 16.50 -16.87
CA GLN A 21 -21.65 16.18 -16.91
C GLN A 21 -21.52 14.98 -17.83
N ARG A 22 -20.87 15.25 -18.96
CA ARG A 22 -20.30 14.26 -19.85
C ARG A 22 -19.57 13.29 -18.91
N LYS A 23 -20.08 12.05 -18.80
CA LYS A 23 -19.31 10.97 -18.18
C LYS A 23 -17.94 11.03 -18.86
N PRO A 24 -16.84 11.25 -18.13
CA PRO A 24 -15.54 11.11 -18.76
C PRO A 24 -15.51 9.66 -19.25
N ASP A 25 -15.39 9.49 -20.57
CA ASP A 25 -14.98 8.21 -21.13
C ASP A 25 -13.68 7.86 -20.42
N SER A 26 -13.73 6.88 -19.54
CA SER A 26 -12.54 6.28 -18.94
C SER A 26 -11.86 5.45 -20.02
N THR A 27 -11.28 6.13 -21.01
CA THR A 27 -10.25 5.55 -21.85
C THR A 27 -9.01 5.47 -20.97
N THR A 28 -8.89 4.38 -20.21
CA THR A 28 -7.64 4.02 -19.53
C THR A 28 -6.55 3.95 -20.58
N ALA A 29 -5.65 4.94 -20.57
CA ALA A 29 -4.43 4.87 -21.36
C ALA A 29 -3.71 3.54 -21.06
N PRO A 30 -3.14 2.86 -22.07
CA PRO A 30 -2.47 1.58 -21.85
C PRO A 30 -1.34 1.74 -20.82
N ALA A 31 -1.37 0.89 -19.79
CA ALA A 31 -0.37 0.91 -18.74
C ALA A 31 1.05 0.74 -19.32
N THR A 32 2.00 1.54 -18.84
CA THR A 32 3.40 1.43 -19.27
C THR A 32 3.97 0.07 -18.85
N ARG A 33 5.03 -0.40 -19.54
CA ARG A 33 5.72 -1.66 -19.19
C ARG A 33 6.18 -1.68 -17.72
N ASN A 34 6.64 -0.55 -17.20
CA ASN A 34 7.08 -0.43 -15.80
C ASN A 34 5.90 -0.57 -14.83
N GLN A 35 4.74 0.01 -15.16
CA GLN A 35 3.54 -0.09 -14.34
C GLN A 35 3.02 -1.53 -14.29
N LYS A 36 2.93 -2.18 -15.47
CA LYS A 36 2.57 -3.61 -15.54
C LYS A 36 3.51 -4.49 -14.72
N SER A 37 4.82 -4.24 -14.79
CA SER A 37 5.80 -4.96 -13.97
C SER A 37 5.61 -4.70 -12.47
N GLY A 38 5.18 -3.51 -12.07
CA GLY A 38 4.81 -3.18 -10.69
C GLY A 38 3.60 -3.99 -10.23
N ASP A 39 2.50 -3.91 -10.98
CA ASP A 39 1.24 -4.60 -10.70
C ASP A 39 1.42 -6.13 -10.60
N GLU A 40 2.22 -6.72 -11.51
CA GLU A 40 2.59 -8.14 -11.45
C GLU A 40 3.36 -8.48 -10.17
N GLY A 41 4.28 -7.61 -9.75
CA GLY A 41 5.03 -7.79 -8.50
C GLY A 41 4.13 -7.75 -7.28
N GLU A 42 3.21 -6.79 -7.21
CA GLU A 42 2.23 -6.67 -6.14
C GLU A 42 1.30 -7.89 -6.09
N ALA A 43 0.81 -8.36 -7.23
CA ALA A 43 -0.04 -9.56 -7.30
C ALA A 43 0.69 -10.82 -6.75
N LEU A 44 1.97 -10.97 -7.06
CA LEU A 44 2.79 -12.08 -6.55
C LEU A 44 3.00 -11.99 -5.03
N VAL A 45 3.22 -10.79 -4.48
CA VAL A 45 3.34 -10.58 -3.03
C VAL A 45 2.01 -10.80 -2.33
N GLN A 46 0.91 -10.33 -2.91
CA GLN A 46 -0.45 -10.51 -2.39
C GLN A 46 -0.82 -12.00 -2.26
N ALA A 47 -0.48 -12.81 -3.28
CA ALA A 47 -0.72 -14.24 -3.26
C ALA A 47 0.10 -14.95 -2.15
N GLU A 48 1.38 -14.60 -2.02
CA GLU A 48 2.26 -15.15 -0.99
C GLU A 48 1.78 -14.78 0.42
N LEU A 49 1.43 -13.51 0.65
CA LEU A 49 0.86 -13.04 1.90
C LEU A 49 -0.41 -13.82 2.27
N ARG A 50 -1.32 -13.99 1.31
CA ARG A 50 -2.56 -14.75 1.54
C ARG A 50 -2.27 -16.19 1.96
N SER A 51 -1.37 -16.87 1.24
CA SER A 51 -1.00 -18.25 1.56
C SER A 51 -0.37 -18.35 2.96
N ALA A 52 0.57 -17.47 3.28
CA ALA A 52 1.23 -17.47 4.58
C ALA A 52 0.29 -17.13 5.73
N LEU A 53 -0.58 -16.12 5.56
CA LEU A 53 -1.52 -15.71 6.61
C LEU A 53 -2.61 -16.75 6.84
N GLN A 54 -3.10 -17.41 5.79
CA GLN A 54 -4.04 -18.53 5.93
C GLN A 54 -3.43 -19.66 6.75
N TRP A 55 -2.15 -19.97 6.51
CA TRP A 55 -1.45 -21.01 7.26
C TRP A 55 -1.25 -20.62 8.74
N LEU A 56 -0.86 -19.36 9.00
CA LEU A 56 -0.52 -18.89 10.34
C LEU A 56 -1.73 -18.56 11.22
N CYS A 57 -2.81 -18.06 10.62
CA CYS A 57 -3.94 -17.46 11.33
C CYS A 57 -5.27 -18.17 11.09
N GLY A 58 -5.34 -19.14 10.16
CA GLY A 58 -6.63 -19.62 9.66
C GLY A 58 -7.44 -18.46 9.10
N GLU A 59 -8.69 -18.30 9.55
CA GLU A 59 -9.57 -17.18 9.14
C GLU A 59 -9.36 -15.90 9.98
N ASN A 60 -8.53 -15.94 11.02
CA ASN A 60 -8.38 -14.82 11.96
C ASN A 60 -7.33 -13.81 11.46
N PHE A 61 -7.50 -13.29 10.24
CA PHE A 61 -6.71 -12.20 9.69
C PHE A 61 -7.52 -11.37 8.71
N TYR A 62 -7.03 -10.17 8.41
CA TYR A 62 -7.52 -9.37 7.30
C TYR A 62 -6.35 -8.98 6.40
N LEU A 63 -6.45 -9.31 5.11
CA LEU A 63 -5.54 -8.84 4.08
C LEU A 63 -6.33 -7.97 3.11
N HIS A 64 -5.96 -6.69 3.00
CA HIS A 64 -6.62 -5.79 2.06
C HIS A 64 -6.44 -6.32 0.62
N PRO A 65 -7.49 -6.36 -0.22
CA PRO A 65 -7.46 -7.06 -1.51
C PRO A 65 -6.53 -6.44 -2.57
N GLY A 66 -6.01 -5.23 -2.34
CA GLY A 66 -5.05 -4.55 -3.20
C GLY A 66 -4.45 -3.34 -2.49
N ALA A 67 -4.12 -2.29 -3.23
CA ALA A 67 -3.61 -1.05 -2.65
C ALA A 67 -4.68 -0.33 -1.80
N LEU A 68 -4.27 0.27 -0.68
CA LEU A 68 -5.13 1.05 0.21
C LEU A 68 -4.67 2.50 0.26
N LEU A 69 -5.57 3.44 0.03
CA LEU A 69 -5.27 4.87 0.15
C LEU A 69 -5.65 5.38 1.54
N LEU A 70 -4.68 5.88 2.30
CA LEU A 70 -4.91 6.50 3.61
C LEU A 70 -4.94 8.02 3.48
N ASN A 71 -5.85 8.68 4.21
CA ASN A 71 -5.79 10.13 4.42
C ASN A 71 -4.80 10.44 5.55
N HIS A 72 -3.51 10.52 5.21
CA HIS A 72 -2.43 10.55 6.19
C HIS A 72 -2.03 11.97 6.64
N ALA A 73 -2.36 13.01 5.86
CA ALA A 73 -2.00 14.40 6.15
C ALA A 73 -3.02 15.39 5.58
N PRO A 74 -4.28 15.42 6.08
CA PRO A 74 -5.34 16.29 5.55
C PRO A 74 -4.90 17.76 5.47
N GLY A 75 -5.17 18.41 4.33
CA GLY A 75 -4.84 19.83 4.12
C GLY A 75 -3.39 20.13 3.69
N THR A 76 -2.57 19.10 3.51
CA THR A 76 -1.25 19.24 2.86
C THR A 76 -1.35 19.05 1.34
N GLU A 77 -0.27 19.34 0.61
CA GLU A 77 -0.16 19.11 -0.83
C GLU A 77 -0.32 17.62 -1.19
N PHE A 78 0.14 16.71 -0.32
CA PHE A 78 0.03 15.27 -0.48
C PHE A 78 -0.75 14.67 0.69
N PRO A 79 -2.08 14.85 0.76
CA PRO A 79 -2.84 14.45 1.93
C PRO A 79 -2.99 12.93 2.03
N THR A 80 -2.82 12.22 0.92
CA THR A 80 -3.01 10.78 0.85
C THR A 80 -1.70 10.00 0.71
N ALA A 81 -1.69 8.77 1.22
CA ALA A 81 -0.58 7.84 1.05
C ALA A 81 -1.11 6.45 0.68
N GLU A 82 -0.61 5.91 -0.42
CA GLU A 82 -0.96 4.55 -0.87
C GLU A 82 -0.14 3.50 -0.11
N LEU A 83 -0.79 2.44 0.38
CA LEU A 83 -0.14 1.23 0.88
C LEU A 83 -0.30 0.13 -0.15
N ASP A 84 0.80 -0.48 -0.60
CA ASP A 84 0.73 -1.58 -1.58
C ASP A 84 -0.01 -2.78 -0.97
N HIS A 85 0.33 -3.14 0.28
CA HIS A 85 -0.41 -4.14 1.05
C HIS A 85 -0.56 -3.76 2.52
N LEU A 86 -1.71 -4.14 3.08
CA LEU A 86 -2.03 -4.07 4.50
C LEU A 86 -2.50 -5.44 4.98
N ALA A 87 -1.80 -6.00 5.97
CA ALA A 87 -2.24 -7.20 6.68
C ALA A 87 -2.48 -6.88 8.17
N ILE A 88 -3.59 -7.37 8.71
CA ILE A 88 -3.97 -7.29 10.12
C ILE A 88 -4.08 -8.70 10.64
N THR A 89 -3.32 -9.02 11.68
CA THR A 89 -3.23 -10.34 12.28
C THR A 89 -3.31 -10.23 13.80
N PRO A 90 -3.54 -11.32 14.54
CA PRO A 90 -3.55 -11.29 15.99
C PRO A 90 -2.20 -10.89 16.59
N PHE A 91 -1.10 -11.14 15.87
CA PHE A 91 0.26 -10.83 16.32
C PHE A 91 0.83 -9.52 15.74
N GLY A 92 0.03 -8.76 14.98
CA GLY A 92 0.40 -7.43 14.52
C GLY A 92 -0.22 -6.98 13.21
N ILE A 93 0.04 -5.70 12.90
CA ILE A 93 -0.39 -5.00 11.70
C ILE A 93 0.83 -4.74 10.84
N PHE A 94 0.80 -5.19 9.58
CA PHE A 94 1.93 -5.11 8.67
C PHE A 94 1.59 -4.22 7.47
N VAL A 95 2.44 -3.23 7.24
CA VAL A 95 2.41 -2.39 6.03
C VAL A 95 3.55 -2.84 5.14
N ILE A 96 3.24 -3.25 3.92
CA ILE A 96 4.23 -3.83 3.01
C ILE A 96 4.38 -2.93 1.79
N GLU A 97 5.62 -2.59 1.48
CA GLU A 97 6.02 -1.92 0.25
C GLU A 97 6.67 -2.95 -0.69
N THR A 98 6.17 -3.05 -1.92
CA THR A 98 6.62 -4.02 -2.91
C THR A 98 7.56 -3.36 -3.92
N LYS A 99 8.63 -4.09 -4.29
CA LYS A 99 9.50 -3.73 -5.42
C LYS A 99 9.74 -4.95 -6.29
N ASN A 100 9.43 -4.84 -7.58
CA ASN A 100 9.72 -5.90 -8.54
C ASN A 100 11.12 -5.76 -9.17
N TRP A 101 12.15 -5.59 -8.34
CA TRP A 101 13.53 -5.44 -8.80
C TRP A 101 14.23 -6.78 -8.91
N ALA A 102 14.85 -7.05 -10.05
CA ALA A 102 15.79 -8.17 -10.24
C ALA A 102 17.24 -7.70 -10.05
N GLY A 103 18.13 -8.64 -9.68
CA GLY A 103 19.54 -8.39 -9.43
C GLY A 103 19.91 -8.47 -7.94
N SER A 104 21.10 -7.98 -7.60
CA SER A 104 21.57 -7.94 -6.20
C SER A 104 21.19 -6.62 -5.54
N ILE A 105 20.62 -6.68 -4.34
CA ILE A 105 20.31 -5.50 -3.51
C ILE A 105 21.30 -5.44 -2.36
N LEU A 106 22.09 -4.37 -2.32
CA LEU A 106 23.12 -4.11 -1.33
C LEU A 106 22.74 -2.88 -0.48
N PRO A 107 23.33 -2.72 0.72
CA PRO A 107 23.24 -1.47 1.47
C PRO A 107 23.67 -0.27 0.61
N GLY A 108 22.94 0.83 0.74
CA GLY A 108 23.33 2.11 0.16
C GLY A 108 24.37 2.84 1.03
N PRO A 109 24.77 4.05 0.62
CA PRO A 109 25.62 4.92 1.44
C PRO A 109 25.03 5.24 2.83
N ASP A 110 23.70 5.13 2.98
CA ASP A 110 22.98 5.35 4.22
C ASP A 110 21.78 4.39 4.38
N ALA A 111 21.11 4.45 5.53
CA ALA A 111 19.91 3.65 5.81
C ALA A 111 18.68 4.07 4.97
N GLN A 112 18.76 5.17 4.22
CA GLN A 112 17.65 5.69 3.39
C GLN A 112 17.70 5.13 1.96
N THR A 113 18.80 4.50 1.59
CA THR A 113 19.09 4.06 0.23
C THR A 113 19.53 2.60 0.18
N VAL A 114 19.37 2.01 -1.00
CA VAL A 114 19.91 0.70 -1.34
C VAL A 114 20.56 0.79 -2.71
N VAL A 115 21.56 -0.05 -2.97
CA VAL A 115 22.17 -0.16 -4.31
C VAL A 115 21.65 -1.42 -4.97
N ARG A 116 21.01 -1.26 -6.13
CA ARG A 116 20.65 -2.37 -7.02
C ARG A 116 21.77 -2.57 -8.03
N ILE A 117 22.23 -3.81 -8.17
CA ILE A 117 23.12 -4.23 -9.27
C ILE A 117 22.29 -5.09 -10.22
N GLY A 118 22.06 -4.59 -11.43
CA GLY A 118 21.33 -5.29 -12.49
C GLY A 118 22.08 -6.49 -13.04
N ALA A 119 21.40 -7.30 -13.87
CA ALA A 119 22.02 -8.44 -14.54
C ALA A 119 23.10 -8.03 -15.57
N ASP A 120 23.04 -6.78 -16.03
CA ASP A 120 24.02 -6.09 -16.87
C ASP A 120 25.20 -5.52 -16.07
N GLY A 121 25.22 -5.71 -14.74
CA GLY A 121 26.23 -5.15 -13.84
C GLY A 121 26.03 -3.66 -13.52
N GLN A 122 25.00 -3.01 -14.08
CA GLN A 122 24.75 -1.59 -13.82
C GLN A 122 24.33 -1.37 -12.37
N ARG A 123 24.92 -0.34 -11.75
CA ARG A 123 24.72 0.00 -10.34
C ARG A 123 23.80 1.22 -10.24
N GLU A 124 22.71 1.07 -9.51
CA GLU A 124 21.74 2.12 -9.31
C GLU A 124 21.50 2.32 -7.81
N THR A 125 21.81 3.51 -7.30
CA THR A 125 21.36 3.91 -5.96
C THR A 125 19.88 4.26 -6.03
N ARG A 126 19.07 3.56 -5.24
CA ARG A 126 17.61 3.71 -5.18
C ARG A 126 17.20 4.04 -3.75
N ARG A 127 16.07 4.73 -3.59
CA ARG A 127 15.44 4.95 -2.28
C ARG A 127 15.02 3.60 -1.68
N SER A 128 15.33 3.38 -0.41
CA SER A 128 14.96 2.16 0.32
C SER A 128 13.43 2.00 0.41
N PRO A 129 12.87 0.80 0.19
CA PRO A 129 11.46 0.51 0.42
C PRO A 129 11.03 0.86 1.86
N LEU A 130 11.89 0.62 2.85
CA LEU A 130 11.61 0.98 4.24
C LEU A 130 11.46 2.49 4.43
N ARG A 131 12.22 3.30 3.69
CA ARG A 131 12.06 4.76 3.73
C ARG A 131 10.81 5.24 2.98
N GLN A 132 10.37 4.53 1.94
CA GLN A 132 9.08 4.83 1.30
C GLN A 132 7.91 4.51 2.24
N ASN A 133 8.06 3.47 3.05
CA ASN A 133 7.05 3.01 3.99
C ASN A 133 7.04 3.75 5.36
N ARG A 134 8.12 4.46 5.71
CA ARG A 134 8.30 5.04 7.05
C ARG A 134 7.18 5.98 7.51
N SER A 135 6.72 6.89 6.64
CA SER A 135 5.65 7.84 7.00
C SER A 135 4.31 7.13 7.19
N LYS A 136 4.01 6.15 6.35
CA LYS A 136 2.79 5.32 6.40
C LYS A 136 2.70 4.57 7.74
N VAL A 137 3.78 3.92 8.15
CA VAL A 137 3.88 3.23 9.45
C VAL A 137 3.81 4.21 10.62
N GLY A 138 4.53 5.35 10.52
CA GLY A 138 4.51 6.38 11.55
C GLY A 138 3.11 6.94 11.80
N PHE A 139 2.36 7.20 10.73
CA PHE A 139 0.97 7.63 10.79
C PHE A 139 0.09 6.61 11.50
N LEU A 140 0.11 5.34 11.08
CA LEU A 140 -0.70 4.29 11.71
C LEU A 140 -0.36 4.12 13.20
N ARG A 141 0.91 4.19 13.58
CA ARG A 141 1.32 4.15 15.01
C ARG A 141 0.82 5.35 15.82
N GLY A 142 0.65 6.50 15.17
CA GLY A 142 0.16 7.72 15.83
C GLY A 142 -1.35 7.74 16.06
N VAL A 143 -2.12 6.98 15.27
CA VAL A 143 -3.59 6.98 15.31
C VAL A 143 -4.21 5.70 15.87
N LEU A 144 -3.48 4.58 15.85
CA LEU A 144 -3.92 3.31 16.42
C LEU A 144 -3.46 3.16 17.88
N PRO A 145 -4.14 2.32 18.69
CA PRO A 145 -3.68 1.98 20.04
C PRO A 145 -2.23 1.53 20.06
N GLY A 146 -1.42 2.09 20.98
CA GLY A 146 0.01 1.76 21.10
C GLY A 146 0.31 0.30 21.47
N THR A 147 -0.69 -0.44 21.96
CA THR A 147 -0.61 -1.88 22.21
C THR A 147 -0.73 -2.73 20.94
N TRP A 148 -1.11 -2.15 19.80
CA TRP A 148 -1.16 -2.87 18.52
C TRP A 148 0.15 -2.66 17.77
N PRO A 149 1.01 -3.70 17.64
CA PRO A 149 2.26 -3.54 16.95
C PRO A 149 2.01 -3.29 15.46
N VAL A 150 2.54 -2.18 14.95
CA VAL A 150 2.54 -1.84 13.53
C VAL A 150 3.97 -1.94 13.02
N GLU A 151 4.23 -2.78 12.02
CA GLU A 151 5.56 -2.97 11.42
C GLU A 151 5.54 -2.69 9.91
N GLY A 152 6.61 -2.06 9.43
CA GLY A 152 6.86 -1.85 8.01
C GLY A 152 7.84 -2.86 7.44
N LEU A 153 7.53 -3.36 6.25
CA LEU A 153 8.32 -4.32 5.48
C LEU A 153 8.53 -3.81 4.06
N GLY A 154 9.70 -4.10 3.49
CA GLY A 154 9.94 -4.03 2.04
C GLY A 154 10.12 -5.42 1.47
N VAL A 155 9.30 -5.79 0.47
CA VAL A 155 9.37 -7.10 -0.19
C VAL A 155 9.84 -6.94 -1.62
N PHE A 156 10.87 -7.69 -1.99
CA PHE A 156 11.30 -7.83 -3.37
C PHE A 156 10.55 -8.98 -4.04
N ALA A 157 9.68 -8.66 -5.00
CA ALA A 157 8.79 -9.63 -5.64
C ALA A 157 9.52 -10.54 -6.64
N SER A 158 10.57 -10.04 -7.30
CA SER A 158 11.27 -10.78 -8.34
C SER A 158 11.97 -12.01 -7.78
N ALA A 159 11.75 -13.16 -8.40
CA ALA A 159 12.47 -14.40 -8.08
C ALA A 159 13.97 -14.33 -8.42
N ARG A 160 14.40 -13.32 -9.17
CA ARG A 160 15.81 -13.06 -9.52
C ARG A 160 16.44 -11.99 -8.62
N CYS A 161 15.83 -11.71 -7.47
CA CYS A 161 16.36 -10.79 -6.49
C CYS A 161 17.20 -11.54 -5.46
N GLU A 162 18.45 -11.11 -5.28
CA GLU A 162 19.28 -11.52 -4.15
C GLU A 162 19.46 -10.33 -3.20
N ILE A 163 19.31 -10.58 -1.91
CA ILE A 163 19.44 -9.55 -0.88
C ILE A 163 20.70 -9.79 -0.05
N SER A 164 21.46 -8.74 0.19
CA SER A 164 22.59 -8.81 1.11
C SER A 164 22.12 -9.02 2.55
N ALA A 165 22.78 -9.93 3.27
CA ALA A 165 22.55 -10.15 4.70
C ALA A 165 22.88 -8.92 5.57
N ALA A 166 23.59 -7.92 5.03
CA ALA A 166 23.86 -6.66 5.71
C ALA A 166 22.68 -5.67 5.67
N LEU A 167 21.61 -5.99 4.92
CA LEU A 167 20.39 -5.18 4.93
C LEU A 167 19.55 -5.44 6.19
N PRO A 168 18.73 -4.47 6.61
CA PRO A 168 17.80 -4.67 7.72
C PRO A 168 16.89 -5.89 7.49
N ALA A 169 16.59 -6.63 8.57
CA ALA A 169 15.75 -7.84 8.52
C ALA A 169 14.30 -7.61 8.05
N ASN A 170 13.88 -6.37 7.83
CA ASN A 170 12.58 -6.01 7.26
C ASN A 170 12.66 -5.69 5.75
N LEU A 171 13.81 -5.94 5.11
CA LEU A 171 13.94 -6.04 3.66
C LEU A 171 14.13 -7.51 3.31
N ILE A 172 13.13 -8.10 2.66
CA ILE A 172 13.12 -9.55 2.40
C ILE A 172 12.77 -9.86 0.95
N ARG A 173 13.10 -11.07 0.50
CA ARG A 173 12.55 -11.60 -0.75
C ARG A 173 11.14 -12.09 -0.49
N ARG A 174 10.30 -12.11 -1.53
CA ARG A 174 8.95 -12.68 -1.45
C ARG A 174 8.95 -14.09 -0.86
N THR A 175 9.89 -14.95 -1.25
CA THR A 175 9.99 -16.33 -0.77
C THR A 175 10.25 -16.45 0.74
N ASP A 176 10.75 -15.40 1.37
CA ASP A 176 11.07 -15.39 2.80
C ASP A 176 9.88 -14.88 3.65
N LEU A 177 8.78 -14.43 3.02
CA LEU A 177 7.59 -13.86 3.69
C LEU A 177 7.01 -14.79 4.75
N HIS A 178 6.76 -16.05 4.40
CA HIS A 178 6.17 -17.02 5.30
C HIS A 178 7.03 -17.19 6.57
N GLN A 179 8.34 -17.41 6.41
CA GLN A 179 9.25 -17.57 7.53
C GLN A 179 9.36 -16.29 8.37
N TRP A 180 9.38 -15.12 7.72
CA TRP A 180 9.43 -13.84 8.41
C TRP A 180 8.20 -13.61 9.29
N LEU A 181 6.99 -13.86 8.75
CA LEU A 181 5.72 -13.73 9.49
C LEU A 181 5.65 -14.73 10.64
N ARG A 182 6.05 -15.99 10.42
CA ARG A 182 6.14 -17.01 11.48
C ARG A 182 7.07 -16.56 12.61
N ALA A 183 8.21 -15.94 12.28
CA ALA A 183 9.11 -15.40 13.29
C ALA A 183 8.50 -14.22 14.07
N ARG A 184 7.56 -13.45 13.48
CA ARG A 184 6.84 -12.37 14.19
C ARG A 184 5.78 -12.93 15.12
N GLN A 185 5.01 -13.93 14.67
CA GLN A 185 4.08 -14.67 15.51
C GLN A 185 4.80 -15.28 16.72
N ALA A 186 5.88 -16.04 16.50
CA ALA A 186 6.63 -16.67 17.59
C ALA A 186 7.18 -15.66 18.61
N ARG A 187 7.58 -14.46 18.17
CA ARG A 187 8.03 -13.39 19.07
C ARG A 187 6.89 -12.76 19.87
N HIS A 188 5.71 -12.60 19.25
CA HIS A 188 4.51 -12.12 19.93
C HIS A 188 4.09 -13.12 21.02
N ASP A 189 4.03 -14.40 20.68
CA ASP A 189 3.71 -15.49 21.61
C ASP A 189 4.71 -15.54 22.78
N ALA A 190 6.02 -15.44 22.48
CA ALA A 190 7.07 -15.47 23.49
C ALA A 190 7.03 -14.28 24.46
N ARG A 191 6.48 -13.13 24.06
CA ARG A 191 6.28 -11.97 24.93
C ARG A 191 4.99 -12.06 25.75
N GLY A 192 4.05 -12.92 25.36
CA GLY A 192 2.72 -12.97 25.97
C GLY A 192 1.89 -11.71 25.72
N ASP A 193 2.15 -11.02 24.61
CA ASP A 193 1.43 -9.80 24.24
C ASP A 193 -0.05 -10.14 23.98
N LEU A 194 -0.96 -9.21 24.31
CA LEU A 194 -2.37 -9.39 23.98
C LEU A 194 -2.56 -9.45 22.46
N PRO A 195 -3.43 -10.33 21.94
CA PRO A 195 -3.70 -10.40 20.52
C PRO A 195 -4.42 -9.12 20.05
N VAL A 196 -4.06 -8.64 18.87
CA VAL A 196 -4.81 -7.59 18.18
C VAL A 196 -6.19 -8.15 17.79
N ASN A 197 -7.25 -7.48 18.20
CA ASN A 197 -8.58 -7.79 17.70
C ASN A 197 -8.67 -7.35 16.23
N VAL A 198 -8.60 -8.32 15.31
CA VAL A 198 -8.52 -8.09 13.85
C VAL A 198 -9.69 -7.24 13.36
N HIS A 199 -10.91 -7.51 13.82
CA HIS A 199 -12.10 -6.77 13.41
C HIS A 199 -12.06 -5.31 13.87
N HIS A 200 -11.68 -5.04 15.11
CA HIS A 200 -11.55 -3.67 15.63
C HIS A 200 -10.44 -2.89 14.93
N ALA A 201 -9.28 -3.52 14.71
CA ALA A 201 -8.19 -2.91 13.97
C ALA A 201 -8.58 -2.59 12.53
N TRP A 202 -9.29 -3.51 11.86
CA TRP A 202 -9.83 -3.28 10.52
C TRP A 202 -10.79 -2.08 10.49
N ARG A 203 -11.76 -2.01 11.42
CA ARG A 203 -12.69 -0.87 11.49
C ARG A 203 -11.97 0.46 11.71
N ALA A 204 -10.97 0.48 12.60
CA ALA A 204 -10.18 1.67 12.86
C ALA A 204 -9.41 2.15 11.62
N ILE A 205 -8.79 1.23 10.87
CA ILE A 205 -8.04 1.59 9.66
C ILE A 205 -8.98 2.00 8.52
N GLN A 206 -10.14 1.33 8.37
CA GLN A 206 -11.13 1.70 7.35
C GLN A 206 -11.68 3.10 7.56
N ALA A 207 -11.82 3.57 8.80
CA ALA A 207 -12.23 4.94 9.08
C ALA A 207 -11.22 6.00 8.60
N LEU A 208 -9.98 5.60 8.30
CA LEU A 208 -8.91 6.46 7.78
C LEU A 208 -8.75 6.34 6.25
N ALA A 209 -9.41 5.36 5.63
CA ALA A 209 -9.27 5.06 4.22
C ALA A 209 -10.04 6.07 3.37
N VAL A 210 -9.44 6.49 2.25
CA VAL A 210 -10.14 7.24 1.21
C VAL A 210 -10.69 6.22 0.22
N THR A 211 -12.01 6.10 0.14
CA THR A 211 -12.69 5.11 -0.71
C THR A 211 -12.94 5.63 -2.12
N GLY A 212 -12.68 4.79 -3.12
CA GLY A 212 -13.05 5.01 -4.53
C GLY A 212 -11.87 4.83 -5.49
N ASP A 213 -12.01 3.97 -6.51
CA ASP A 213 -10.95 3.64 -7.46
C ASP A 213 -10.37 4.88 -8.19
N ALA A 214 -11.22 5.89 -8.41
CA ALA A 214 -10.81 7.17 -8.98
C ALA A 214 -9.78 7.91 -8.09
N ALA A 215 -9.86 7.78 -6.76
CA ALA A 215 -8.96 8.46 -5.83
C ALA A 215 -7.54 7.86 -5.87
N ILE A 216 -7.42 6.53 -5.99
CA ILE A 216 -6.12 5.84 -6.17
C ILE A 216 -5.50 6.26 -7.51
N HIS A 217 -6.28 6.26 -8.59
CA HIS A 217 -5.78 6.67 -9.91
C HIS A 217 -5.29 8.13 -9.91
N VAL A 218 -6.06 9.06 -9.33
CA VAL A 218 -5.66 10.47 -9.17
C VAL A 218 -4.40 10.61 -8.32
N HIS A 219 -4.31 9.86 -7.20
CA HIS A 219 -3.10 9.85 -6.37
C HIS A 219 -1.87 9.42 -7.15
N ARG A 220 -1.96 8.30 -7.90
CA ARG A 220 -0.85 7.78 -8.70
C ARG A 220 -0.41 8.76 -9.79
N ILE A 221 -1.34 9.42 -10.49
CA ILE A 221 -1.01 10.48 -11.46
C ILE A 221 -0.24 11.61 -10.80
N HIS A 222 -0.70 12.07 -9.63
CA HIS A 222 -0.08 13.19 -8.93
C HIS A 222 1.34 12.82 -8.46
N VAL A 223 1.53 11.64 -7.87
CA VAL A 223 2.86 11.13 -7.49
C VAL A 223 3.80 11.01 -8.69
N MET A 224 3.32 10.55 -9.85
CA MET A 224 4.13 10.45 -11.07
C MET A 224 4.57 11.81 -11.63
N GLN A 225 3.80 12.88 -11.40
CA GLN A 225 4.14 14.24 -11.84
C GLN A 225 5.13 14.94 -10.89
N SER A 226 5.23 14.48 -9.65
CA SER A 226 6.09 15.06 -8.60
C SER A 226 7.38 14.28 -8.35
N ALA A 227 7.61 13.15 -9.04
CA ALA A 227 8.78 12.28 -8.92
C ALA A 227 9.85 12.58 -9.98
#